data_AF-A0A7J6UL70-F1
#
_entry.id   AF-A0A7J6UL70-F1
#
_cell.length_a   1.000
_cell.length_b   1.000
_cell.length_c   1.000
_cell.angle_alpha   90.00
_cell.angle_beta   90.00
_cell.angle_gamma   90.00
#
_symmetry.space_group_name_H-M   'P 1'
#
loop_
_entity.id
_entity.type
_entity.pdbx_description
1 polymer ?
#
loop_
_entity_poly.entity_id
_entity_poly.type
_entity_poly.pdbx_seq_one_letter_code
_entity_poly.pdbx_strand_id
1 'polypeptide(L)'
;IKSVRVTGFDGKDKYPVGQVNVLKSHGKGLTESRLIKNGYAIALGRAAQGMPTRVENARIALLDFDLRKARMGLGVKIQITDPAELEKVRQNEMDITKVRIEKILSKGVNVILTSGGLDDFSMKYLIDRKVMGVRRVPKKDMKRIAKAMTAA
;
A
#
# COMPACT_ATOMS: atom_id res chain seq x y z
N ILE A 1 -2.28 -13.83 -22.08
CA ILE A 1 -2.93 -15.04 -21.50
C ILE A 1 -1.91 -16.00 -20.86
N LYS A 2 -0.66 -16.09 -21.35
CA LYS A 2 0.43 -16.86 -20.70
C LYS A 2 0.72 -16.47 -19.23
N SER A 3 0.35 -15.27 -18.79
CA SER A 3 0.62 -14.73 -17.46
C SER A 3 -0.18 -15.34 -16.30
N VAL A 4 -1.22 -16.14 -16.58
CA VAL A 4 -2.09 -16.75 -15.54
C VAL A 4 -1.95 -18.28 -15.52
N ARG A 5 -1.00 -18.84 -16.27
CA ARG A 5 -0.75 -20.27 -16.30
C ARG A 5 -0.20 -20.73 -14.95
N VAL A 6 -0.84 -21.73 -14.34
CA VAL A 6 -0.31 -22.45 -13.19
C VAL A 6 -0.16 -23.91 -13.59
N THR A 7 1.08 -24.39 -13.64
CA THR A 7 1.38 -25.81 -13.82
C THR A 7 1.08 -26.54 -12.52
N GLY A 8 0.11 -27.45 -12.55
CA GLY A 8 -0.12 -28.36 -11.42
C GLY A 8 0.99 -29.40 -11.32
N PHE A 9 1.09 -30.07 -10.18
CA PHE A 9 2.02 -31.21 -9.97
C PHE A 9 1.78 -32.35 -10.98
N ASP A 10 0.56 -32.49 -11.50
CA ASP A 10 0.17 -33.51 -12.49
C ASP A 10 0.58 -33.17 -13.94
N GLY A 11 1.38 -32.12 -14.16
CA GLY A 11 1.77 -31.65 -15.50
C GLY A 11 0.63 -31.00 -16.31
N LYS A 12 -0.60 -30.96 -15.79
CA LYS A 12 -1.74 -30.29 -16.42
C LYS A 12 -1.74 -28.80 -16.10
N ASP A 13 -1.87 -28.00 -17.15
CA ASP A 13 -2.01 -26.55 -17.05
C ASP A 13 -3.39 -26.17 -16.53
N LYS A 14 -3.44 -25.46 -15.40
CA LYS A 14 -4.66 -24.83 -14.91
C LYS A 14 -4.59 -23.32 -15.14
N TYR A 15 -5.66 -22.78 -15.70
CA TYR A 15 -5.84 -21.35 -15.92
C TYR A 15 -6.94 -20.83 -14.98
N PRO A 16 -6.59 -20.44 -13.73
CA PRO A 16 -7.57 -19.92 -12.79
C PRO A 16 -8.11 -18.57 -13.24
N VAL A 17 -9.34 -18.56 -13.77
CA VAL A 17 -10.08 -17.33 -14.12
C VAL A 17 -10.21 -16.36 -12.95
N GLY A 18 -10.24 -16.89 -11.71
CA GLY A 18 -10.25 -16.12 -10.48
C GLY A 18 -8.99 -15.29 -10.22
N GLN A 19 -7.92 -15.40 -11.02
CA GLN A 19 -6.74 -14.52 -10.95
C GLN A 19 -6.80 -13.34 -11.94
N VAL A 20 -7.78 -13.33 -12.85
CA VAL A 20 -8.03 -12.20 -13.73
C VAL A 20 -8.72 -11.08 -12.94
N ASN A 21 -8.23 -9.85 -13.10
CA ASN A 21 -8.89 -8.67 -12.57
C ASN A 21 -9.53 -7.89 -13.71
N VAL A 22 -10.81 -7.59 -13.58
CA VAL A 22 -11.57 -6.79 -14.55
C VAL A 22 -11.95 -5.49 -13.86
N LEU A 23 -11.33 -4.39 -14.30
CA LEU A 23 -11.66 -3.06 -13.82
C LEU A 23 -12.64 -2.40 -14.77
N LYS A 24 -13.71 -1.85 -14.22
CA LYS A 24 -14.68 -1.05 -14.96
C LYS A 24 -14.42 0.42 -14.64
N SER A 25 -14.29 1.22 -15.68
CA SER A 25 -14.16 2.68 -15.58
C SER A 25 -15.30 3.29 -16.39
N HIS A 26 -16.08 4.18 -15.77
CA HIS A 26 -17.22 4.83 -16.41
C HIS A 26 -16.75 6.03 -17.25
N GLY A 27 -17.45 6.31 -18.35
CA GLY A 27 -17.22 7.50 -19.19
C GLY A 27 -16.50 7.26 -20.52
N LYS A 28 -16.24 6.00 -20.91
CA LYS A 28 -15.60 5.62 -22.17
C LYS A 28 -16.44 4.61 -22.96
N GLY A 29 -16.23 4.54 -24.27
CA GLY A 29 -16.89 3.58 -25.15
C GLY A 29 -16.38 2.14 -24.97
N LEU A 30 -17.15 1.15 -25.40
CA LEU A 30 -16.79 -0.28 -25.30
C LEU A 30 -15.47 -0.60 -26.04
N THR A 31 -15.24 0.04 -27.19
CA THR A 31 -14.06 -0.13 -28.04
C THR A 31 -12.77 0.38 -27.39
N GLU A 32 -12.86 1.18 -26.32
CA GLU A 32 -11.70 1.67 -25.58
C GLU A 32 -11.19 0.70 -24.50
N SER A 33 -11.84 -0.45 -24.35
CA SER A 33 -11.39 -1.50 -23.43
C SER A 33 -10.02 -2.03 -23.87
N ARG A 34 -9.03 -1.95 -22.99
CA ARG A 34 -7.66 -2.42 -23.26
C ARG A 34 -7.22 -3.45 -22.23
N LEU A 35 -6.56 -4.51 -22.71
CA LEU A 35 -5.84 -5.43 -21.85
C LEU A 35 -4.53 -4.77 -21.41
N ILE A 36 -4.27 -4.74 -20.10
CA ILE A 36 -2.98 -4.34 -19.58
C ILE A 36 -1.99 -5.49 -19.80
N LYS A 37 -1.03 -5.26 -20.69
CA LYS A 37 0.04 -6.22 -20.97
C LYS A 37 1.03 -6.21 -19.81
N ASN A 38 1.38 -7.40 -19.32
CA ASN A 38 2.42 -7.61 -18.30
C ASN A 38 2.27 -6.73 -17.04
N GLY A 39 1.04 -6.50 -16.60
CA GLY A 39 0.79 -5.65 -15.45
C GLY A 39 -0.51 -5.97 -14.75
N TYR A 40 -0.67 -5.37 -13.57
CA TYR A 40 -1.88 -5.44 -12.76
C TYR A 40 -2.38 -4.01 -12.54
N ALA A 41 -3.68 -3.80 -12.69
CA ALA A 41 -4.29 -2.52 -12.33
C ALA A 41 -5.23 -2.68 -11.15
N ILE A 42 -5.30 -1.61 -10.38
CA ILE A 42 -6.16 -1.47 -9.20
C ILE A 42 -6.87 -0.13 -9.32
N ALA A 43 -8.18 -0.12 -9.06
CA ALA A 43 -8.98 1.09 -9.05
C ALA A 43 -8.82 1.86 -7.73
N LEU A 44 -7.58 2.23 -7.39
CA LEU A 44 -7.25 3.04 -6.22
C LEU A 44 -6.34 4.20 -6.60
N GLY A 45 -6.55 5.33 -5.95
CA GLY A 45 -5.73 6.53 -6.12
C GLY A 45 -4.56 6.59 -5.13
N ARG A 46 -3.63 7.50 -5.41
CA ARG A 46 -2.59 7.92 -4.46
C ARG A 46 -3.24 8.44 -3.18
N ALA A 47 -2.60 8.23 -2.05
CA ALA A 47 -3.14 8.66 -0.75
C ALA A 47 -3.21 10.19 -0.63
N ALA A 48 -2.25 10.91 -1.23
CA ALA A 48 -2.21 12.38 -1.25
C ALA A 48 -1.74 12.92 -2.61
N GLN A 49 -2.14 14.15 -2.95
CA GLN A 49 -1.84 14.79 -4.24
C GLN A 49 -0.35 15.07 -4.45
N GLY A 50 0.37 15.40 -3.36
CA GLY A 50 1.81 15.69 -3.39
C GLY A 50 2.72 14.47 -3.61
N MET A 51 2.16 13.26 -3.67
CA MET A 51 2.94 12.05 -3.97
C MET A 51 3.32 12.00 -5.46
N PRO A 52 4.40 11.30 -5.84
CA PRO A 52 4.74 11.13 -7.26
C PRO A 52 3.58 10.53 -8.07
N THR A 53 3.39 10.95 -9.32
CA THR A 53 2.40 10.35 -10.23
C THR A 53 2.93 9.10 -10.91
N ARG A 54 4.24 9.06 -11.18
CA ARG A 54 4.95 7.96 -11.83
C ARG A 54 6.23 7.67 -11.05
N VAL A 55 6.49 6.39 -10.82
CA VAL A 55 7.70 5.90 -10.17
C VAL A 55 8.34 4.87 -11.10
N GLU A 56 9.59 5.10 -11.48
CA GLU A 56 10.37 4.18 -12.28
C GLU A 56 11.21 3.28 -11.37
N ASN A 57 11.46 2.03 -11.77
CA ASN A 57 12.19 1.03 -10.97
C ASN A 57 11.61 0.88 -9.55
N ALA A 58 10.32 0.57 -9.48
CA ALA A 58 9.58 0.53 -8.22
C ALA A 58 10.00 -0.65 -7.32
N ARG A 59 10.55 -0.36 -6.14
CA ARG A 59 10.63 -1.26 -4.99
C ARG A 59 9.37 -1.07 -4.14
N ILE A 60 8.46 -2.02 -4.23
CA ILE A 60 7.13 -1.93 -3.61
C ILE A 60 7.13 -2.67 -2.27
N ALA A 61 6.66 -2.03 -1.22
CA ALA A 61 6.35 -2.66 0.06
C ALA A 61 4.83 -2.90 0.18
N LEU A 62 4.47 -4.14 0.53
CA LEU A 62 3.09 -4.54 0.83
C LEU A 62 2.92 -4.64 2.36
N LEU A 63 2.07 -3.82 2.95
CA LEU A 63 1.84 -3.76 4.39
C LEU A 63 0.40 -4.15 4.72
N ASP A 64 0.21 -5.14 5.59
CA ASP A 64 -1.12 -5.51 6.10
C ASP A 64 -1.53 -4.80 7.40
N PHE A 65 -0.83 -3.72 7.75
CA PHE A 65 -1.09 -2.93 8.95
C PHE A 65 -1.21 -1.44 8.62
N ASP A 66 -1.77 -0.70 9.56
CA ASP A 66 -1.95 0.75 9.44
C ASP A 66 -0.67 1.52 9.78
N LEU A 67 -0.41 2.59 9.02
CA LEU A 67 0.61 3.59 9.32
C LEU A 67 -0.07 4.83 9.93
N ARG A 68 -0.71 4.61 11.07
CA ARG A 68 -1.38 5.64 11.88
C ARG A 68 -0.66 5.83 13.20
N LYS A 69 -0.89 6.98 13.86
CA LYS A 69 -0.46 7.20 15.24
C LYS A 69 -0.89 6.01 16.10
N ALA A 70 0.04 5.52 16.91
CA ALA A 70 -0.22 4.40 17.80
C ALA A 70 -1.30 4.82 18.79
N ARG A 71 -2.51 4.28 18.63
CA ARG A 71 -3.54 4.42 19.67
C ARG A 71 -3.20 3.47 20.81
N MET A 72 -3.36 3.96 22.03
CA MET A 72 -3.20 3.12 23.20
C MET A 72 -4.24 1.99 23.22
N GLY A 73 -3.84 0.84 23.78
CA GLY A 73 -4.73 -0.30 23.93
C GLY A 73 -5.95 0.03 24.80
N LEU A 74 -7.05 -0.70 24.58
CA LEU A 74 -8.26 -0.59 25.39
C LEU A 74 -7.92 -0.72 26.89
N GLY A 75 -8.28 0.30 27.67
CA GLY A 75 -8.09 0.32 29.13
C GLY A 75 -6.91 1.16 29.63
N VAL A 76 -6.01 1.62 28.75
CA VAL A 76 -4.93 2.54 29.15
C VAL A 76 -5.47 3.97 29.21
N LYS A 77 -5.46 4.56 30.40
CA LYS A 77 -5.80 5.98 30.61
C LYS A 77 -4.53 6.72 30.96
N ILE A 78 -4.18 7.72 30.15
CA ILE A 78 -3.13 8.68 30.51
C ILE A 78 -3.80 9.77 31.35
N GLN A 79 -3.44 9.87 32.63
CA GLN A 79 -3.75 11.07 33.41
C GLN A 79 -2.62 12.06 33.19
N ILE A 80 -2.96 13.19 32.59
CA ILE A 80 -2.00 14.26 32.29
C ILE A 80 -2.35 15.41 33.21
N THR A 81 -1.46 15.70 34.15
CA THR A 81 -1.61 16.80 35.11
C THR A 81 -1.03 18.11 34.58
N ASP A 82 -0.01 18.05 33.73
CA ASP A 82 0.69 19.22 33.21
C ASP A 82 0.65 19.34 31.68
N PRO A 83 0.45 20.56 31.12
CA PRO A 83 0.40 20.78 29.68
C PRO A 83 1.74 20.48 28.97
N ALA A 84 2.87 20.57 29.67
CA ALA A 84 4.18 20.23 29.11
C ALA A 84 4.34 18.72 28.87
N GLU A 85 3.70 17.88 29.69
CA GLU A 85 3.73 16.43 29.51
C GLU A 85 2.82 15.98 28.36
N LEU A 86 1.71 16.68 28.14
CA LEU A 86 0.83 16.48 26.98
C LEU A 86 1.61 16.55 25.66
N GLU A 87 2.45 17.57 25.51
CA GLU A 87 3.23 17.74 24.27
C GLU A 87 4.35 16.72 24.12
N LYS A 88 4.96 16.26 25.22
CA LYS A 88 5.92 15.15 25.18
C LYS A 88 5.26 13.86 24.72
N VAL A 89 4.06 13.54 25.22
CA VAL A 89 3.30 12.36 24.80
C VAL A 89 2.97 12.46 23.30
N ARG A 90 2.52 13.63 22.84
CA ARG A 90 2.21 13.87 21.43
C ARG A 90 3.43 13.71 20.52
N GLN A 91 4.60 14.21 20.95
CA GLN A 91 5.87 14.03 20.23
C GLN A 91 6.28 12.55 20.18
N ASN A 92 6.20 11.84 21.30
CA ASN A 92 6.54 10.41 21.36
C ASN A 92 5.68 9.57 20.39
N GLU A 93 4.37 9.81 20.31
CA GLU A 93 3.49 9.11 19.35
C GLU A 93 3.90 9.37 17.88
N MET A 94 4.32 10.60 17.59
CA MET A 94 4.79 11.01 16.27
C MET A 94 6.14 10.36 15.94
N ASP A 95 7.06 10.31 16.90
CA ASP A 95 8.40 9.73 16.73
C ASP A 95 8.33 8.22 16.52
N ILE A 96 7.47 7.49 17.25
CA ILE A 96 7.26 6.05 17.03
C ILE A 96 6.83 5.78 15.59
N THR A 97 5.89 6.60 15.09
CA THR A 97 5.38 6.49 13.72
C THR A 97 6.48 6.79 12.71
N LYS A 98 7.27 7.84 12.96
CA LYS A 98 8.41 8.24 12.12
C LYS A 98 9.46 7.14 12.03
N VAL A 99 9.91 6.60 13.16
CA VAL A 99 10.92 5.52 13.21
C VAL A 99 10.44 4.29 12.42
N ARG A 100 9.15 3.96 12.49
CA ARG A 100 8.57 2.85 11.72
C ARG A 100 8.61 3.10 10.21
N ILE A 101 8.28 4.32 9.78
CA ILE A 101 8.35 4.71 8.36
C ILE A 101 9.80 4.71 7.89
N GLU A 102 10.73 5.27 8.66
CA GLU A 102 12.15 5.32 8.31
C GLU A 102 12.75 3.93 8.16
N LYS A 103 12.37 2.95 9.00
CA LYS A 103 12.78 1.54 8.85
C LYS A 103 12.28 0.89 7.55
N ILE A 104 11.15 1.35 7.01
CA ILE A 104 10.64 0.87 5.72
C ILE A 104 11.43 1.55 4.59
N LEU A 105 11.63 2.85 4.70
CA LEU A 105 12.34 3.66 3.71
C LEU A 105 13.83 3.30 3.61
N SER A 106 14.47 2.89 4.72
CA SER A 106 15.88 2.48 4.74
C SER A 106 16.18 1.28 3.84
N LYS A 107 15.17 0.48 3.49
CA LYS A 107 15.26 -0.62 2.52
C LYS A 107 15.25 -0.14 1.05
N GLY A 108 15.15 1.17 0.82
CA GLY A 108 15.08 1.76 -0.52
C GLY A 108 13.71 1.60 -1.18
N VAL A 109 12.64 1.49 -0.39
CA VAL A 109 11.26 1.36 -0.89
C VAL A 109 10.78 2.70 -1.45
N ASN A 110 10.24 2.70 -2.67
CA ASN A 110 9.71 3.90 -3.34
C ASN A 110 8.20 3.85 -3.59
N VAL A 111 7.55 2.68 -3.39
CA VAL A 111 6.10 2.53 -3.42
C VAL A 111 5.64 1.74 -2.19
N ILE A 112 4.63 2.22 -1.48
CA ILE A 112 4.02 1.55 -0.33
C ILE A 112 2.54 1.33 -0.62
N LEU A 113 2.12 0.07 -0.53
CA LEU A 113 0.72 -0.35 -0.61
C LEU A 113 0.30 -0.86 0.76
N THR A 114 -0.73 -0.25 1.35
CA THR A 114 -1.27 -0.69 2.65
C THR A 114 -2.70 -1.21 2.52
N SER A 115 -3.04 -2.30 3.21
CA SER A 115 -4.44 -2.70 3.38
C SER A 115 -5.19 -1.77 4.34
N GLY A 116 -4.44 -1.17 5.26
CA GLY A 116 -4.91 -0.21 6.24
C GLY A 116 -5.00 1.23 5.72
N GLY A 117 -5.10 2.15 6.68
CA GLY A 117 -5.03 3.59 6.49
C GLY A 117 -3.60 4.16 6.60
N LEU A 118 -3.44 5.32 5.98
CA LEU A 118 -2.32 6.24 6.18
C LEU A 118 -2.88 7.46 6.91
N ASP A 119 -2.21 7.88 8.00
CA ASP A 119 -2.51 9.14 8.69
C ASP A 119 -1.89 10.34 7.97
N ASP A 120 -2.41 11.55 8.21
CA ASP A 120 -1.93 12.76 7.53
C ASP A 120 -0.44 13.03 7.80
N PHE A 121 0.01 12.75 9.02
CA PHE A 121 1.43 12.84 9.39
C PHE A 121 2.28 11.87 8.57
N SER A 122 1.88 10.60 8.49
CA SER A 122 2.57 9.59 7.69
C SER A 122 2.62 9.97 6.20
N MET A 123 1.52 10.51 5.66
CA MET A 123 1.47 10.96 4.27
C MET A 123 2.44 12.10 4.01
N LYS A 124 2.55 13.07 4.93
CA LYS A 124 3.53 14.16 4.82
C LYS A 124 4.96 13.64 4.73
N TYR A 125 5.34 12.71 5.62
CA TYR A 125 6.67 12.10 5.61
C TYR A 125 6.97 11.35 4.30
N LEU A 126 5.98 10.67 3.73
CA LEU A 126 6.14 9.97 2.46
C LEU A 126 6.29 10.96 1.29
N ILE A 127 5.56 12.08 1.31
CA ILE A 127 5.68 13.14 0.30
C ILE A 127 7.08 13.76 0.34
N ASP A 128 7.58 14.12 1.51
CA ASP A 128 8.91 14.73 1.69
C ASP A 128 10.02 13.81 1.17
N ARG A 129 9.84 12.49 1.31
CA ARG A 129 10.76 11.45 0.83
C ARG A 129 10.48 11.01 -0.61
N LYS A 130 9.53 11.65 -1.32
CA LYS A 130 9.11 11.32 -2.70
C LYS A 130 8.70 9.85 -2.90
N VAL A 131 8.00 9.27 -1.92
CA VAL A 131 7.49 7.90 -1.97
C VAL A 131 6.01 7.90 -2.29
N MET A 132 5.61 7.00 -3.19
CA MET A 132 4.20 6.82 -3.53
C MET A 132 3.51 5.93 -2.50
N GLY A 133 2.45 6.43 -1.85
CA GLY A 133 1.61 5.67 -0.94
C GLY A 133 0.22 5.42 -1.52
N VAL A 134 -0.27 4.18 -1.42
CA VAL A 134 -1.67 3.81 -1.69
C VAL A 134 -2.24 3.16 -0.45
N ARG A 135 -3.42 3.62 -0.03
CA ARG A 135 -4.14 3.14 1.16
C ARG A 135 -5.34 2.28 0.78
N ARG A 136 -5.79 1.45 1.72
CA ARG A 136 -7.02 0.63 1.61
C ARG A 136 -7.01 -0.33 0.41
N VAL A 137 -5.87 -0.95 0.14
CA VAL A 137 -5.76 -1.98 -0.89
C VAL A 137 -6.45 -3.26 -0.42
N PRO A 138 -7.41 -3.82 -1.19
CA PRO A 138 -8.06 -5.07 -0.84
C PRO A 138 -7.04 -6.19 -0.64
N LYS A 139 -7.19 -7.00 0.41
CA LYS A 139 -6.26 -8.11 0.69
C LYS A 139 -6.13 -9.09 -0.48
N LYS A 140 -7.20 -9.28 -1.26
CA LYS A 140 -7.21 -10.10 -2.48
C LYS A 140 -6.24 -9.54 -3.52
N ASP A 141 -6.23 -8.24 -3.71
CA ASP A 141 -5.32 -7.56 -4.65
C ASP A 141 -3.89 -7.58 -4.13
N MET A 142 -3.67 -7.34 -2.83
CA MET A 142 -2.32 -7.45 -2.24
C MET A 142 -1.70 -8.83 -2.48
N LYS A 143 -2.45 -9.92 -2.29
CA LYS A 143 -1.96 -11.28 -2.56
C LYS A 143 -1.61 -11.51 -4.03
N ARG A 144 -2.41 -10.95 -4.95
CA ARG A 144 -2.15 -11.04 -6.40
C ARG A 144 -0.92 -10.24 -6.80
N ILE A 145 -0.76 -9.02 -6.27
CA ILE A 145 0.43 -8.19 -6.49
C ILE A 145 1.68 -8.88 -5.93
N ALA A 146 1.61 -9.42 -4.71
CA ALA A 146 2.72 -10.15 -4.11
C ALA A 146 3.20 -11.28 -5.04
N LYS A 147 2.25 -12.10 -5.54
CA LYS A 147 2.57 -13.18 -6.49
C LYS A 147 3.16 -12.64 -7.80
N ALA A 148 2.64 -11.53 -8.31
CA ALA A 148 3.14 -10.91 -9.54
C ALA A 148 4.54 -10.32 -9.38
N MET A 149 4.89 -9.84 -8.18
CA MET A 149 6.20 -9.26 -7.87
C MET A 149 7.27 -10.31 -7.59
N THR A 150 6.93 -11.42 -6.93
CA THR A 150 7.88 -12.50 -6.62
C THR A 150 8.15 -13.40 -7.83
N ALA A 151 7.35 -13.30 -8.89
CA ALA A 151 7.54 -14.05 -10.13
C ALA A 151 8.62 -13.46 -11.06
N ALA A 152 9.48 -12.56 -10.56
CA ALA A 152 10.62 -11.98 -11.24
C ALA A 152 11.88 -12.12 -10.39
#